data_AF-A0A9W8QS97-F1
#
_entry.id   AF-A0A9W8QS97-F1
#
_cell.length_a   1.000
_cell.length_b   1.000
_cell.length_c   1.000
_cell.angle_alpha   90.00
_cell.angle_beta   90.00
_cell.angle_gamma   90.00
#
_symmetry.space_group_name_H-M   'P 1'
#
loop_
_entity.id
_entity.type
_entity.pdbx_description
1 polymer ?
#
loop_
_entity_poly.entity_id
_entity_poly.type
_entity_poly.pdbx_seq_one_letter_code
_entity_poly.pdbx_strand_id
1 'polypeptide(L)'
;MKYHSVAHCSEAFNLHQLFPAYKIRSNITLYCFFFWLVFQATISPIHNMASSVADECCVTSLKEPVQILSLAAAPSSQQSSSDFKLFSDNTSLDKYLSGSAAQNYSCRFISICQRNSWRPLQVTSSMLSLIIDKHGFSSNIRDLTSCYYTKNNDLEDSFCAPFTLSTDGPWTEVLYTIRYPEFKESENEWSIRQTGVCHRINTQARQSIVLLLGPKPNSKSHATFYDFLTTASNHYTGNTWFALHDALLKAHLPAWRSFNKACEAEFLPISNATFAIYIDEPLRVGYDQLSALSSLEARFLKITSLVSSTTELINELVDFLHTFPDVVNDQRRQHSIVNSLKNHRRSCASYLQSATFLKERVQAASQLLANTLSFRDQVIANEQNGNMLQLNKSAVFITTLTLIYAPASFVATFFGMNFFAMDQPNSRIVCTVMIWIYIVATFTLTIVTVIFYYWLLRHDGVLFGRLAPKVPVKDWTGFVRRLTKLDNSAQTKA
;
A
#
# COMPACT_ATOMS: atom_id res chain seq x y z
N MET A 1 -48.39 -26.26 19.07
CA MET A 1 -48.71 -27.59 18.53
C MET A 1 -48.04 -27.68 17.15
N LYS A 2 -47.06 -28.59 17.00
CA LYS A 2 -46.40 -29.15 15.78
C LYS A 2 -46.27 -28.26 14.52
N TYR A 3 -45.08 -27.75 14.17
CA TYR A 3 -43.97 -28.35 13.39
C TYR A 3 -44.26 -28.73 11.92
N HIS A 4 -43.66 -28.00 10.97
CA HIS A 4 -42.91 -28.45 9.77
C HIS A 4 -42.38 -27.20 9.02
N SER A 5 -41.06 -26.95 8.91
CA SER A 5 -40.00 -27.62 8.13
C SER A 5 -39.86 -27.05 6.71
N VAL A 6 -38.91 -26.13 6.54
CA VAL A 6 -38.27 -25.82 5.24
C VAL A 6 -36.95 -26.58 5.19
N ALA A 7 -36.74 -27.26 4.06
CA ALA A 7 -35.63 -28.15 3.76
C ALA A 7 -34.31 -27.39 3.57
N HIS A 8 -33.23 -27.93 4.14
CA HIS A 8 -31.86 -27.64 3.77
C HIS A 8 -31.35 -28.76 2.86
N CYS A 9 -30.89 -28.40 1.68
CA CYS A 9 -30.16 -29.25 0.76
C CYS A 9 -28.70 -29.35 1.24
N SER A 10 -28.24 -30.56 1.56
CA SER A 10 -26.83 -30.88 1.81
C SER A 10 -26.45 -31.98 0.83
N GLU A 11 -25.68 -31.62 -0.20
CA GLU A 11 -25.00 -32.59 -1.05
C GLU A 11 -23.73 -33.07 -0.32
N ALA A 12 -23.72 -34.35 0.00
CA ALA A 12 -22.61 -35.08 0.57
C ALA A 12 -21.64 -35.50 -0.54
N PHE A 13 -20.38 -35.06 -0.47
CA PHE A 13 -19.31 -35.65 -1.27
C PHE A 13 -18.74 -36.87 -0.53
N ASN A 14 -18.95 -38.03 -1.13
CA ASN A 14 -18.51 -39.35 -0.70
C ASN A 14 -16.97 -39.44 -0.65
N LEU A 15 -16.42 -39.74 0.52
CA LEU A 15 -15.01 -40.13 0.72
C LEU A 15 -15.00 -41.49 1.43
N HIS A 16 -15.28 -42.55 0.68
CA HIS A 16 -15.17 -43.92 1.17
C HIS A 16 -14.67 -44.84 0.06
N GLN A 17 -13.39 -44.67 -0.31
CA GLN A 17 -12.60 -45.73 -0.95
C GLN A 17 -11.13 -45.32 -0.87
N LEU A 18 -10.42 -45.83 0.14
CA LEU A 18 -9.01 -46.24 0.09
C LEU A 18 -8.51 -46.55 1.52
N PHE A 19 -8.08 -47.79 1.71
CA PHE A 19 -7.35 -48.40 2.84
C PHE A 19 -8.13 -49.04 4.02
N PRO A 20 -7.64 -50.21 4.51
CA PRO A 20 -8.44 -51.17 5.28
C PRO A 20 -8.23 -51.06 6.79
N ALA A 21 -9.12 -51.75 7.51
CA ALA A 21 -9.27 -51.84 8.95
C ALA A 21 -7.96 -51.94 9.76
N TYR A 22 -7.74 -51.00 10.66
CA TYR A 22 -6.96 -51.20 11.88
C TYR A 22 -7.64 -50.56 13.11
N LYS A 23 -7.60 -51.31 14.19
CA LYS A 23 -8.29 -51.23 15.47
C LYS A 23 -7.79 -50.06 16.34
N ILE A 24 -8.57 -48.98 16.53
CA ILE A 24 -8.35 -47.99 17.61
C ILE A 24 -9.68 -47.50 18.17
N ARG A 25 -10.20 -48.21 19.18
CA ARG A 25 -11.39 -47.82 19.96
C ARG A 25 -10.90 -47.24 21.30
N SER A 26 -10.31 -46.04 21.28
CA SER A 26 -9.92 -45.31 22.53
C SER A 26 -9.67 -43.80 22.38
N ASN A 27 -9.74 -43.21 21.17
CA ASN A 27 -9.36 -41.80 20.97
C ASN A 27 -10.51 -40.85 20.58
N ILE A 28 -11.74 -41.35 20.40
CA ILE A 28 -12.88 -40.53 19.94
C ILE A 28 -13.34 -39.55 21.04
N THR A 29 -13.28 -39.94 22.31
CA THR A 29 -13.73 -39.08 23.42
C THR A 29 -12.80 -37.90 23.68
N LEU A 30 -11.49 -38.07 23.45
CA LEU A 30 -10.50 -37.00 23.64
C LEU A 30 -10.57 -35.96 22.49
N TYR A 31 -10.83 -36.42 21.25
CA TYR A 31 -10.99 -35.54 20.10
C TYR A 31 -12.28 -34.70 20.17
N CYS A 32 -13.38 -35.25 20.68
CA CYS A 32 -14.62 -34.47 20.88
C CYS A 32 -14.47 -33.41 21.97
N PHE A 33 -13.71 -33.67 23.04
CA PHE A 33 -13.46 -32.70 24.10
C PHE A 33 -12.52 -31.58 23.63
N PHE A 34 -11.51 -31.90 22.82
CA PHE A 34 -10.62 -30.91 22.21
C PHE A 34 -11.35 -30.04 21.17
N PHE A 35 -12.24 -30.63 20.35
CA PHE A 35 -13.07 -29.86 19.43
C PHE A 35 -14.06 -28.94 20.18
N TRP A 36 -14.64 -29.38 21.29
CA TRP A 36 -15.54 -28.54 22.08
C TRP A 36 -14.83 -27.35 22.76
N LEU A 37 -13.61 -27.57 23.29
CA LEU A 37 -12.77 -26.51 23.88
C LEU A 37 -12.26 -25.51 22.83
N VAL A 38 -11.87 -25.99 21.64
CA VAL A 38 -11.45 -25.12 20.52
C VAL A 38 -12.66 -24.34 19.96
N PHE A 39 -13.85 -24.94 19.93
CA PHE A 39 -15.09 -24.29 19.46
C PHE A 39 -15.59 -23.22 20.46
N GLN A 40 -15.46 -23.44 21.78
CA GLN A 40 -15.75 -22.39 22.77
C GLN A 40 -14.72 -21.24 22.73
N ALA A 41 -13.43 -21.55 22.52
CA ALA A 41 -12.38 -20.54 22.43
C ALA A 41 -12.46 -19.68 21.16
N THR A 42 -13.11 -20.16 20.09
CA THR A 42 -13.31 -19.41 18.84
C THR A 42 -14.63 -18.63 18.79
N ILE A 43 -15.66 -19.00 19.56
CA ILE A 43 -16.96 -18.30 19.54
C ILE A 43 -17.05 -17.16 20.56
N SER A 44 -16.41 -17.28 21.74
CA SER A 44 -16.36 -16.18 22.72
C SER A 44 -15.73 -14.87 22.22
N PRO A 45 -14.67 -14.86 21.38
CA PRO A 45 -14.17 -13.63 20.78
C PRO A 45 -15.14 -13.07 19.74
N ILE A 46 -15.85 -13.90 18.97
CA ILE A 46 -16.71 -13.45 17.87
C ILE A 46 -17.92 -12.65 18.39
N HIS A 47 -18.48 -13.04 19.55
CA HIS A 47 -19.60 -12.31 20.15
C HIS A 47 -19.16 -10.99 20.81
N ASN A 48 -17.92 -10.90 21.30
CA ASN A 48 -17.33 -9.69 21.87
C ASN A 48 -16.74 -8.74 20.81
N MET A 49 -16.33 -9.24 19.64
CA MET A 49 -15.82 -8.43 18.53
C MET A 49 -16.96 -7.65 17.85
N ALA A 50 -18.14 -8.24 17.72
CA ALA A 50 -19.30 -7.57 17.14
C ALA A 50 -19.78 -6.37 17.99
N SER A 51 -19.60 -6.41 19.33
CA SER A 51 -19.90 -5.28 20.20
C SER A 51 -18.78 -4.23 20.26
N SER A 52 -17.52 -4.60 20.03
CA SER A 52 -16.39 -3.66 20.10
C SER A 52 -16.28 -2.74 18.87
N VAL A 53 -16.66 -3.22 17.68
CA VAL A 53 -16.59 -2.44 16.43
C VAL A 53 -17.56 -1.24 16.45
N ALA A 54 -18.68 -1.35 17.15
CA ALA A 54 -19.67 -0.27 17.25
C ALA A 54 -19.15 0.95 18.04
N ASP A 55 -18.19 0.76 18.95
CA ASP A 55 -17.64 1.83 19.77
C ASP A 55 -16.46 2.55 19.09
N GLU A 56 -15.74 1.90 18.17
CA GLU A 56 -14.57 2.51 17.52
C GLU A 56 -14.93 3.65 16.55
N CYS A 57 -16.14 3.63 15.99
CA CYS A 57 -16.59 4.65 15.04
C CYS A 57 -17.21 5.89 15.69
N CYS A 58 -17.49 5.84 16.98
CA CYS A 58 -18.17 6.87 17.74
C CYS A 58 -17.22 7.63 18.67
N VAL A 59 -17.59 8.85 19.06
CA VAL A 59 -16.88 9.61 20.11
C VAL A 59 -17.61 9.52 21.44
N THR A 60 -16.87 9.69 22.53
CA THR A 60 -17.44 9.79 23.88
C THR A 60 -18.13 11.14 24.13
N SER A 61 -17.63 12.22 23.51
CA SER A 61 -18.18 13.57 23.59
C SER A 61 -18.16 14.27 22.24
N LEU A 62 -19.28 14.90 21.85
CA LEU A 62 -19.38 15.63 20.59
C LEU A 62 -18.63 16.96 20.66
N LYS A 63 -17.90 17.29 19.58
CA LYS A 63 -17.37 18.63 19.33
C LYS A 63 -18.05 19.30 18.15
N GLU A 64 -18.55 18.50 17.21
CA GLU A 64 -19.37 18.96 16.08
C GLU A 64 -20.78 18.40 16.25
N PRO A 65 -21.84 19.19 16.00
CA PRO A 65 -23.21 18.72 16.12
C PRO A 65 -23.62 17.81 14.96
N VAL A 66 -24.50 16.86 15.23
CA VAL A 66 -25.24 16.12 14.18
C VAL A 66 -26.24 17.08 13.55
N GLN A 67 -26.26 17.15 12.22
CA GLN A 67 -27.11 18.08 11.49
C GLN A 67 -28.27 17.32 10.84
N ILE A 68 -29.50 17.79 11.03
CA ILE A 68 -30.69 17.20 10.41
C ILE A 68 -31.47 18.29 9.69
N LEU A 69 -31.72 18.06 8.40
CA LEU A 69 -32.60 18.84 7.56
C LEU A 69 -33.84 18.00 7.24
N SER A 70 -35.01 18.45 7.66
CA SER A 70 -36.29 17.83 7.31
C SER A 70 -37.03 18.72 6.31
N LEU A 71 -37.40 18.14 5.17
CA LEU A 71 -38.23 18.79 4.15
C LEU A 71 -39.67 18.30 4.30
N ALA A 72 -40.60 19.23 4.50
CA ALA A 72 -42.02 18.89 4.60
C ALA A 72 -42.56 18.35 3.26
N ALA A 73 -43.57 17.48 3.33
CA ALA A 73 -44.36 17.13 2.15
C ALA A 73 -45.28 18.31 1.82
N ALA A 74 -44.96 19.09 0.78
CA ALA A 74 -45.76 20.26 0.43
C ALA A 74 -47.13 19.85 -0.14
N PRO A 75 -48.26 20.38 0.37
CA PRO A 75 -49.52 20.34 -0.35
C PRO A 75 -49.49 21.40 -1.47
N SER A 76 -49.20 20.94 -2.70
CA SER A 76 -49.47 21.51 -4.05
C SER A 76 -49.43 23.03 -4.36
N SER A 77 -49.20 23.96 -3.44
CA SER A 77 -49.20 25.40 -3.74
C SER A 77 -48.52 26.30 -2.69
N GLN A 78 -47.89 25.77 -1.65
CA GLN A 78 -47.13 26.56 -0.67
C GLN A 78 -45.65 26.19 -0.62
N GLN A 79 -44.82 27.20 -0.35
CA GLN A 79 -43.37 27.10 -0.14
C GLN A 79 -43.04 25.91 0.77
N SER A 80 -42.19 25.01 0.29
CA SER A 80 -41.66 23.88 1.06
C SER A 80 -40.96 24.39 2.32
N SER A 81 -41.59 24.20 3.48
CA SER A 81 -40.98 24.49 4.78
C SER A 81 -39.83 23.51 5.01
N SER A 82 -38.64 24.06 5.26
CA SER A 82 -37.45 23.31 5.64
C SER A 82 -37.15 23.57 7.11
N ASP A 83 -36.92 22.50 7.87
CA ASP A 83 -36.55 22.57 9.27
C ASP A 83 -35.11 22.04 9.41
N PHE A 84 -34.17 22.95 9.64
CA PHE A 84 -32.76 22.64 9.86
C PHE A 84 -32.44 22.72 11.35
N LYS A 85 -31.91 21.64 11.93
CA LYS A 85 -31.55 21.54 13.34
C LYS A 85 -30.19 20.92 13.56
N LEU A 86 -29.53 21.39 14.61
CA LEU A 86 -28.23 20.93 15.09
C LEU A 86 -28.40 20.26 16.44
N PHE A 87 -27.83 19.08 16.63
CA PHE A 87 -27.94 18.29 17.85
C PHE A 87 -26.56 17.97 18.43
N SER A 88 -26.34 18.39 19.66
CA SER A 88 -25.11 18.10 20.42
C SER A 88 -25.32 17.09 21.55
N ASP A 89 -26.58 16.71 21.81
CA ASP A 89 -26.95 15.82 22.91
C ASP A 89 -28.06 14.83 22.50
N ASN A 90 -28.07 13.68 23.18
CA ASN A 90 -29.00 12.59 22.88
C ASN A 90 -30.45 12.92 23.24
N THR A 91 -30.67 13.70 24.30
CA THR A 91 -32.02 14.02 24.79
C THR A 91 -32.79 14.94 23.85
N SER A 92 -32.14 15.97 23.31
CA SER A 92 -32.70 16.88 22.32
C SER A 92 -32.99 16.15 21.01
N LEU A 93 -32.09 15.24 20.62
CA LEU A 93 -32.26 14.42 19.42
C LEU A 93 -33.47 13.48 19.55
N ASP A 94 -33.59 12.74 20.65
CA ASP A 94 -34.74 11.85 20.88
C ASP A 94 -36.06 12.62 20.96
N LYS A 95 -36.07 13.77 21.63
CA LYS A 95 -37.26 14.63 21.68
C LYS A 95 -37.69 15.09 20.28
N TYR A 96 -36.73 15.40 19.41
CA TYR A 96 -37.04 15.78 18.03
C TYR A 96 -37.52 14.60 17.20
N LEU A 97 -36.82 13.47 17.25
CA LEU A 97 -37.15 12.24 16.50
C LEU A 97 -38.40 11.51 17.02
N SER A 98 -38.87 11.84 18.22
CA SER A 98 -40.12 11.32 18.78
C SER A 98 -41.30 12.30 18.66
N GLY A 99 -41.06 13.54 18.20
CA GLY A 99 -42.11 14.55 18.03
C GLY A 99 -42.95 14.35 16.76
N SER A 100 -43.99 15.18 16.56
CA SER A 100 -44.83 15.14 15.35
C SER A 100 -44.05 15.43 14.04
N ALA A 101 -42.97 16.21 14.13
CA ALA A 101 -42.03 16.44 13.02
C ALA A 101 -41.30 15.15 12.58
N ALA A 102 -41.31 14.10 13.41
CA ALA A 102 -40.70 12.83 13.09
C ALA A 102 -41.37 12.11 11.92
N GLN A 103 -42.68 12.30 11.70
CA GLN A 103 -43.46 11.53 10.72
C GLN A 103 -43.83 12.32 9.47
N ASN A 104 -43.88 13.66 9.54
CA ASN A 104 -44.34 14.50 8.43
C ASN A 104 -43.18 15.09 7.61
N TYR A 105 -42.48 14.24 6.86
CA TYR A 105 -41.41 14.66 5.95
C TYR A 105 -41.48 13.91 4.61
N SER A 106 -41.06 14.58 3.53
CA SER A 106 -40.85 13.99 2.22
C SER A 106 -39.40 13.53 2.04
N CYS A 107 -38.45 14.28 2.57
CA CYS A 107 -37.05 13.91 2.62
C CYS A 107 -36.43 14.36 3.94
N ARG A 108 -35.64 13.49 4.56
CA ARG A 108 -34.83 13.80 5.74
C ARG A 108 -33.37 13.55 5.43
N PHE A 109 -32.56 14.59 5.58
CA PHE A 109 -31.12 14.54 5.41
C PHE A 109 -30.44 14.63 6.78
N ILE A 110 -29.61 13.63 7.09
CA ILE A 110 -28.85 13.52 8.32
C ILE A 110 -27.37 13.57 7.93
N SER A 111 -26.62 14.53 8.47
CA SER A 111 -25.20 14.69 8.20
C SER A 111 -24.41 14.51 9.49
N ILE A 112 -23.54 13.51 9.50
CA ILE A 112 -22.58 13.24 10.57
C ILE A 112 -21.19 13.39 9.97
N CYS A 113 -20.31 14.20 10.58
CA CYS A 113 -18.97 14.43 10.07
C CYS A 113 -17.90 13.86 11.00
N GLN A 114 -16.72 13.55 10.48
CA GLN A 114 -15.50 13.46 11.26
C GLN A 114 -14.94 14.88 11.47
N ARG A 115 -14.08 15.09 12.49
CA ARG A 115 -13.32 16.35 12.60
C ARG A 115 -12.22 16.45 11.54
N ASN A 116 -11.64 15.31 11.21
CA ASN A 116 -10.73 15.09 10.10
C ASN A 116 -10.82 13.61 9.71
N SER A 117 -10.26 13.24 8.54
CA SER A 117 -10.41 11.90 7.97
C SER A 117 -9.77 10.75 8.76
N TRP A 118 -9.09 11.05 9.87
CA TRP A 118 -8.38 10.08 10.72
C TRP A 118 -9.04 9.91 12.10
N ARG A 119 -10.19 10.56 12.33
CA ARG A 119 -10.92 10.53 13.60
C ARG A 119 -12.28 9.85 13.45
N PRO A 120 -12.84 9.27 14.51
CA PRO A 120 -14.20 8.75 14.49
C PRO A 120 -15.24 9.83 14.17
N LEU A 121 -16.44 9.38 13.83
CA LEU A 121 -17.60 10.24 13.55
C LEU A 121 -17.97 11.05 14.81
N GLN A 122 -18.39 12.29 14.60
CA GLN A 122 -18.88 13.18 15.67
C GLN A 122 -20.31 12.82 16.07
N VAL A 123 -20.47 11.62 16.62
CA VAL A 123 -21.71 11.07 17.17
C VAL A 123 -21.36 10.12 18.31
N THR A 124 -22.17 10.06 19.36
CA THR A 124 -22.03 9.03 20.41
C THR A 124 -22.69 7.73 20.00
N SER A 125 -22.26 6.61 20.60
CA SER A 125 -22.84 5.28 20.35
C SER A 125 -24.36 5.26 20.62
N SER A 126 -24.83 5.99 21.65
CA SER A 126 -26.26 6.15 21.95
C SER A 126 -27.00 6.95 20.87
N MET A 127 -26.44 8.06 20.38
CA MET A 127 -27.05 8.89 19.34
C MET A 127 -27.11 8.16 18.00
N LEU A 128 -26.05 7.43 17.64
CA LEU A 128 -26.01 6.65 16.41
C LEU A 128 -27.05 5.53 16.46
N SER A 129 -27.13 4.79 17.56
CA SER A 129 -28.13 3.73 17.74
C SER A 129 -29.56 4.30 17.70
N LEU A 130 -29.80 5.45 18.33
CA LEU A 130 -31.07 6.15 18.24
C LEU A 130 -31.44 6.54 16.79
N ILE A 131 -30.48 7.03 16.00
CA ILE A 131 -30.71 7.37 14.58
C ILE A 131 -31.03 6.10 13.78
N ILE A 132 -30.29 5.01 14.01
CA ILE A 132 -30.49 3.70 13.38
C ILE A 132 -31.91 3.18 13.67
N ASP A 133 -32.27 3.12 14.95
CA ASP A 133 -33.53 2.52 15.40
C ASP A 133 -34.75 3.34 14.96
N LYS A 134 -34.70 4.68 15.10
CA LYS A 134 -35.84 5.56 14.76
C LYS A 134 -36.11 5.64 13.26
N HIS A 135 -35.11 5.43 12.41
CA HIS A 135 -35.25 5.44 10.95
C HIS A 135 -35.25 4.02 10.35
N GLY A 136 -35.10 2.99 11.19
CA GLY A 136 -35.09 1.57 10.85
C GLY A 136 -33.97 1.14 9.89
N PHE A 137 -32.82 1.81 9.92
CA PHE A 137 -31.69 1.44 9.04
C PHE A 137 -31.30 -0.03 9.21
N SER A 138 -30.89 -0.68 8.12
CA SER A 138 -30.51 -2.11 8.17
C SER A 138 -29.24 -2.33 9.00
N SER A 139 -28.99 -3.58 9.39
CA SER A 139 -27.75 -3.95 10.10
C SER A 139 -26.48 -3.64 9.30
N ASN A 140 -26.57 -3.57 7.96
CA ASN A 140 -25.45 -3.30 7.07
C ASN A 140 -24.86 -1.90 7.26
N ILE A 141 -25.57 -0.99 7.94
CA ILE A 141 -25.04 0.33 8.29
C ILE A 141 -23.84 0.25 9.24
N ARG A 142 -23.67 -0.87 9.95
CA ARG A 142 -22.49 -1.14 10.77
C ARG A 142 -21.24 -1.32 9.91
N ASP A 143 -21.35 -1.98 8.76
CA ASP A 143 -20.23 -2.11 7.81
C ASP A 143 -19.82 -0.73 7.27
N LEU A 144 -20.82 0.11 6.94
CA LEU A 144 -20.57 1.49 6.51
C LEU A 144 -19.86 2.32 7.58
N THR A 145 -20.35 2.29 8.83
CA THR A 145 -19.79 3.07 9.94
C THR A 145 -18.45 2.54 10.44
N SER A 146 -18.18 1.24 10.27
CA SER A 146 -16.90 0.60 10.63
C SER A 146 -15.71 1.21 9.87
N CYS A 147 -15.94 1.85 8.72
CA CYS A 147 -14.89 2.50 7.94
C CYS A 147 -14.38 3.82 8.56
N TYR A 148 -14.90 4.23 9.73
CA TYR A 148 -14.69 5.56 10.33
C TYR A 148 -14.13 5.47 11.76
N TYR A 149 -12.88 5.07 11.91
CA TYR A 149 -12.23 4.90 13.22
C TYR A 149 -11.02 5.83 13.40
N THR A 150 -10.39 5.77 14.57
CA THR A 150 -9.11 6.45 14.80
C THR A 150 -8.00 5.74 14.01
N LYS A 151 -7.49 6.40 12.98
CA LYS A 151 -6.38 5.87 12.18
C LYS A 151 -5.04 6.25 12.80
N ASN A 152 -4.15 5.26 12.93
CA ASN A 152 -2.77 5.48 13.37
C ASN A 152 -1.76 5.29 12.23
N ASN A 153 -2.21 4.70 11.11
CA ASN A 153 -1.42 4.44 9.91
C ASN A 153 -2.38 4.40 8.71
N ASP A 154 -1.83 4.29 7.50
CA ASP A 154 -2.58 4.13 6.24
C ASP A 154 -3.17 2.71 6.10
N LEU A 155 -3.96 2.29 7.09
CA LEU A 155 -4.74 1.06 7.03
C LEU A 155 -5.93 1.23 6.10
N GLU A 156 -6.27 0.15 5.41
CA GLU A 156 -7.42 0.07 4.49
C GLU A 156 -7.37 1.16 3.43
N ASP A 157 -6.18 1.47 2.91
CA ASP A 157 -5.95 2.67 2.09
C ASP A 157 -6.67 2.65 0.73
N SER A 158 -7.03 1.47 0.24
CA SER A 158 -7.83 1.24 -0.96
C SER A 158 -9.25 0.74 -0.71
N PHE A 159 -9.61 0.46 0.55
CA PHE A 159 -10.93 -0.13 0.86
C PHE A 159 -12.04 0.92 0.74
N CYS A 160 -13.10 0.54 0.04
CA CYS A 160 -14.39 1.22 0.02
C CYS A 160 -15.45 0.17 0.36
N ALA A 161 -16.32 0.47 1.34
CA ALA A 161 -17.51 -0.34 1.55
C ALA A 161 -18.31 -0.42 0.25
N PRO A 162 -18.62 -1.64 -0.23
CA PRO A 162 -19.25 -1.85 -1.53
C PRO A 162 -20.68 -1.33 -1.55
N PHE A 163 -21.22 -1.16 -2.75
CA PHE A 163 -22.65 -0.93 -2.90
C PHE A 163 -23.42 -2.11 -2.33
N THR A 164 -24.25 -1.85 -1.32
CA THR A 164 -25.12 -2.86 -0.74
C THR A 164 -26.55 -2.38 -0.82
N LEU A 165 -27.40 -3.27 -1.32
CA LEU A 165 -28.84 -3.08 -1.45
C LEU A 165 -29.53 -3.94 -0.39
N SER A 166 -30.41 -3.35 0.40
CA SER A 166 -31.32 -4.10 1.26
C SER A 166 -32.76 -3.64 1.05
N THR A 167 -33.69 -4.57 1.17
CA THR A 167 -35.13 -4.30 1.04
C THR A 167 -35.84 -4.77 2.30
N ASP A 168 -36.65 -3.90 2.86
CA ASP A 168 -37.43 -4.15 4.08
C ASP A 168 -38.85 -3.60 3.86
N GLY A 169 -39.74 -4.49 3.43
CA GLY A 169 -41.11 -4.14 3.06
C GLY A 169 -41.16 -3.07 1.95
N PRO A 170 -41.79 -1.90 2.18
CA PRO A 170 -41.85 -0.82 1.19
C PRO A 170 -40.58 0.03 1.12
N TRP A 171 -39.59 -0.24 1.98
CA TRP A 171 -38.34 0.50 2.02
C TRP A 171 -37.24 -0.23 1.25
N THR A 172 -36.57 0.51 0.38
CA THR A 172 -35.34 0.09 -0.28
C THR A 172 -34.19 0.94 0.24
N GLU A 173 -33.13 0.30 0.71
CA GLU A 173 -31.94 0.96 1.25
C GLU A 173 -30.73 0.68 0.37
N VAL A 174 -30.01 1.73 0.01
CA VAL A 174 -28.71 1.65 -0.67
C VAL A 174 -27.64 2.26 0.21
N LEU A 175 -26.52 1.57 0.36
CA LEU A 175 -25.36 2.07 1.10
C LEU A 175 -24.09 1.86 0.29
N TYR A 176 -23.15 2.79 0.43
CA TYR A 176 -21.81 2.67 -0.16
C TYR A 176 -20.87 3.71 0.45
N THR A 177 -19.57 3.53 0.23
CA THR A 177 -18.58 4.61 0.40
C THR A 177 -17.96 4.99 -0.93
N ILE A 178 -17.53 6.24 -1.03
CA ILE A 178 -16.71 6.73 -2.12
C ILE A 178 -15.48 7.40 -1.54
N ARG A 179 -14.32 7.12 -2.15
CA ARG A 179 -13.07 7.82 -1.89
C ARG A 179 -12.67 8.67 -3.08
N TYR A 180 -12.16 9.86 -2.79
CA TYR A 180 -11.81 10.84 -3.81
C TYR A 180 -10.66 11.74 -3.34
N PRO A 181 -9.86 12.28 -4.27
CA PRO A 181 -8.83 13.24 -3.94
C PRO A 181 -9.44 14.62 -3.68
N GLU A 182 -8.95 15.27 -2.63
CA GLU A 182 -9.27 16.65 -2.28
C GLU A 182 -7.96 17.41 -2.05
N PHE A 183 -7.80 18.52 -2.78
CA PHE A 183 -6.65 19.40 -2.64
C PHE A 183 -6.83 20.32 -1.44
N LYS A 184 -5.87 20.29 -0.51
CA LYS A 184 -5.83 21.18 0.65
C LYS A 184 -5.01 22.42 0.29
N GLU A 185 -5.67 23.52 -0.02
CA GLU A 185 -4.98 24.78 -0.37
C GLU A 185 -4.05 25.29 0.75
N SER A 186 -4.41 25.06 2.02
CA SER A 186 -3.62 25.50 3.18
C SER A 186 -2.28 24.77 3.32
N GLU A 187 -2.21 23.51 2.89
CA GLU A 187 -1.03 22.65 3.01
C GLU A 187 -0.36 22.42 1.66
N ASN A 188 -0.95 22.92 0.56
CA ASN A 188 -0.54 22.67 -0.81
C ASN A 188 -0.38 21.17 -1.12
N GLU A 189 -1.24 20.34 -0.53
CA GLU A 189 -1.12 18.88 -0.54
C GLU A 189 -2.44 18.22 -0.98
N TRP A 190 -2.32 17.10 -1.68
CA TRP A 190 -3.46 16.25 -2.01
C TRP A 190 -3.74 15.25 -0.90
N SER A 191 -5.01 15.10 -0.56
CA SER A 191 -5.45 14.12 0.43
C SER A 191 -6.59 13.27 -0.12
N ILE A 192 -6.58 11.97 0.15
CA ILE A 192 -7.72 11.10 -0.17
C ILE A 192 -8.73 11.22 0.97
N ARG A 193 -9.96 11.56 0.63
CA ARG A 193 -11.09 11.71 1.55
C ARG A 193 -12.10 10.60 1.30
N GLN A 194 -12.84 10.22 2.33
CA GLN A 194 -13.90 9.22 2.26
C GLN A 194 -15.23 9.85 2.65
N THR A 195 -16.26 9.59 1.85
CA THR A 195 -17.66 9.91 2.18
C THR A 195 -18.48 8.64 2.12
N GLY A 196 -19.40 8.48 3.06
CA GLY A 196 -20.31 7.35 3.17
C GLY A 196 -21.72 7.84 2.97
N VAL A 197 -22.51 7.07 2.22
CA VAL A 197 -23.91 7.41 1.95
C VAL A 197 -24.73 6.18 2.30
N CYS A 198 -25.80 6.40 3.06
CA CYS A 198 -26.88 5.45 3.22
C CYS A 198 -28.17 6.17 2.86
N HIS A 199 -28.90 5.65 1.89
CA HIS A 199 -30.13 6.26 1.39
C HIS A 199 -31.24 5.23 1.43
N ARG A 200 -32.25 5.51 2.26
CA ARG A 200 -33.46 4.72 2.39
C ARG A 200 -34.62 5.40 1.69
N ILE A 201 -35.33 4.67 0.84
CA ILE A 201 -36.36 5.18 -0.05
C ILE A 201 -37.63 4.36 0.16
N ASN A 202 -38.75 5.04 0.40
CA ASN A 202 -40.08 4.45 0.39
C ASN A 202 -40.86 5.02 -0.79
N THR A 203 -41.06 4.21 -1.82
CA THR A 203 -41.76 4.62 -3.05
C THR A 203 -43.26 4.81 -2.81
N GLN A 204 -43.87 4.04 -1.90
CA GLN A 204 -45.29 4.10 -1.58
C GLN A 204 -45.65 5.38 -0.82
N ALA A 205 -44.90 5.69 0.24
CA ALA A 205 -45.10 6.88 1.07
C ALA A 205 -44.44 8.14 0.48
N ARG A 206 -43.63 8.00 -0.57
CA ARG A 206 -42.80 9.07 -1.17
C ARG A 206 -41.89 9.74 -0.13
N GLN A 207 -41.29 8.92 0.72
CA GLN A 207 -40.37 9.36 1.76
C GLN A 207 -38.96 8.91 1.44
N SER A 208 -37.98 9.76 1.73
CA SER A 208 -36.56 9.46 1.59
C SER A 208 -35.81 9.87 2.86
N ILE A 209 -34.84 9.06 3.26
CA ILE A 209 -33.94 9.33 4.37
C ILE A 209 -32.52 9.16 3.85
N VAL A 210 -31.72 10.20 3.93
CA VAL A 210 -30.33 10.21 3.46
C VAL A 210 -29.42 10.48 4.64
N LEU A 211 -28.60 9.50 5.00
CA LEU A 211 -27.50 9.64 5.94
C LEU A 211 -26.20 9.85 5.18
N LEU A 212 -25.53 10.95 5.46
CA LEU A 212 -24.22 11.29 4.93
C LEU A 212 -23.17 11.25 6.04
N LEU A 213 -22.13 10.45 5.82
CA LEU A 213 -20.94 10.37 6.66
C LEU A 213 -19.80 11.15 5.99
N GLY A 214 -19.53 12.36 6.48
CA GLY A 214 -18.60 13.30 5.88
C GLY A 214 -17.18 13.24 6.47
N PRO A 215 -16.13 13.54 5.67
CA PRO A 215 -14.73 13.45 6.11
C PRO A 215 -14.26 14.61 7.01
N LYS A 216 -14.99 15.72 7.01
CA LYS A 216 -14.72 16.95 7.75
C LYS A 216 -16.01 17.76 7.95
N PRO A 217 -16.06 18.70 8.91
CA PRO A 217 -17.16 19.65 9.00
C PRO A 217 -17.26 20.48 7.72
N ASN A 218 -18.48 20.81 7.29
CA ASN A 218 -18.74 21.60 6.08
C ASN A 218 -18.03 21.05 4.82
N SER A 219 -17.97 19.72 4.71
CA SER A 219 -17.41 19.07 3.52
C SER A 219 -18.15 19.49 2.24
N LYS A 220 -17.47 19.44 1.10
CA LYS A 220 -18.09 19.71 -0.20
C LYS A 220 -19.30 18.79 -0.48
N SER A 221 -19.26 17.54 0.01
CA SER A 221 -20.39 16.59 -0.04
C SER A 221 -21.61 17.14 0.70
N HIS A 222 -21.40 17.64 1.92
CA HIS A 222 -22.47 18.23 2.73
C HIS A 222 -23.07 19.46 2.05
N ALA A 223 -22.24 20.40 1.60
CA ALA A 223 -22.71 21.59 0.88
C ALA A 223 -23.50 21.23 -0.39
N THR A 224 -22.98 20.27 -1.17
CA THR A 224 -23.66 19.78 -2.39
C THR A 224 -25.04 19.21 -2.07
N PHE A 225 -25.17 18.41 -1.01
CA PHE A 225 -26.45 17.80 -0.62
C PHE A 225 -27.41 18.86 -0.09
N TYR A 226 -26.92 19.74 0.79
CA TYR A 226 -27.69 20.84 1.34
C TYR A 226 -28.24 21.73 0.22
N ASP A 227 -27.37 22.24 -0.66
CA ASP A 227 -27.76 23.09 -1.78
C ASP A 227 -28.74 22.39 -2.72
N PHE A 228 -28.51 21.11 -3.03
CA PHE A 228 -29.42 20.33 -3.87
C PHE A 228 -30.81 20.22 -3.23
N LEU A 229 -30.86 19.98 -1.92
CA LEU A 229 -32.10 19.81 -1.15
C LEU A 229 -32.79 21.14 -0.84
N THR A 230 -32.11 22.28 -0.80
CA THR A 230 -32.75 23.59 -0.53
C THR A 230 -33.13 24.34 -1.81
N THR A 231 -32.57 23.97 -2.96
CA THR A 231 -32.85 24.64 -4.24
C THR A 231 -34.28 24.38 -4.72
N ALA A 232 -35.10 25.45 -4.80
CA ALA A 232 -36.53 25.42 -5.15
C ALA A 232 -36.85 24.59 -6.41
N SER A 233 -36.05 24.68 -7.48
CA SER A 233 -36.27 23.93 -8.73
C SER A 233 -36.22 22.40 -8.57
N ASN A 234 -35.60 21.90 -7.50
CA ASN A 234 -35.50 20.47 -7.22
C ASN A 234 -36.71 19.94 -6.41
N HIS A 235 -37.47 20.82 -5.74
CA HIS A 235 -38.63 20.45 -4.90
C HIS A 235 -39.90 20.14 -5.68
N TYR A 236 -40.10 20.76 -6.85
CA TYR A 236 -41.36 20.71 -7.60
C TYR A 236 -41.64 19.36 -8.29
N THR A 237 -40.69 18.43 -8.25
CA THR A 237 -40.77 17.17 -8.98
C THR A 237 -40.62 16.03 -8.00
N GLY A 238 -41.73 15.32 -7.73
CA GLY A 238 -41.79 14.23 -6.75
C GLY A 238 -40.68 13.18 -6.93
N ASN A 239 -40.13 12.71 -5.81
CA ASN A 239 -39.11 11.66 -5.70
C ASN A 239 -37.91 11.83 -6.64
N THR A 240 -37.16 12.92 -6.45
CA THR A 240 -35.94 13.18 -7.22
C THR A 240 -34.66 13.08 -6.39
N TRP A 241 -34.81 12.55 -5.16
CA TRP A 241 -33.74 12.42 -4.18
C TRP A 241 -32.62 11.50 -4.65
N PHE A 242 -32.90 10.55 -5.56
CA PHE A 242 -31.84 9.71 -6.14
C PHE A 242 -30.82 10.51 -6.97
N ALA A 243 -31.19 11.69 -7.48
CA ALA A 243 -30.24 12.58 -8.16
C ALA A 243 -29.14 13.13 -7.22
N LEU A 244 -29.27 12.99 -5.90
CA LEU A 244 -28.20 13.29 -4.94
C LEU A 244 -26.94 12.46 -5.20
N HIS A 245 -27.09 11.20 -5.64
CA HIS A 245 -25.97 10.34 -5.96
C HIS A 245 -25.19 10.87 -7.18
N ASP A 246 -25.90 11.34 -8.21
CA ASP A 246 -25.31 12.00 -9.38
C ASP A 246 -24.62 13.31 -8.99
N ALA A 247 -25.26 14.13 -8.16
CA ALA A 247 -24.68 15.37 -7.65
C ALA A 247 -23.38 15.12 -6.85
N LEU A 248 -23.34 14.07 -6.01
CA LEU A 248 -22.14 13.67 -5.27
C LEU A 248 -20.98 13.33 -6.21
N LEU A 249 -21.25 12.47 -7.19
CA LEU A 249 -20.25 12.02 -8.17
C LEU A 249 -19.73 13.20 -8.99
N LYS A 250 -20.63 14.08 -9.44
CA LYS A 250 -20.28 15.31 -10.16
C LYS A 250 -19.40 16.25 -9.34
N ALA A 251 -19.60 16.33 -8.02
CA ALA A 251 -18.81 17.19 -7.15
C ALA A 251 -17.34 16.71 -7.01
N HIS A 252 -17.10 15.40 -7.04
CA HIS A 252 -15.80 14.83 -6.65
C HIS A 252 -15.01 14.16 -7.76
N LEU A 253 -15.68 13.56 -8.76
CA LEU A 253 -14.98 12.86 -9.84
C LEU A 253 -13.99 13.73 -10.64
N PRO A 254 -14.28 15.01 -10.96
CA PRO A 254 -13.32 15.83 -11.70
C PRO A 254 -11.96 16.00 -11.02
N ALA A 255 -11.88 15.85 -9.70
CA ALA A 255 -10.65 16.00 -8.94
C ALA A 255 -9.58 14.95 -9.29
N TRP A 256 -9.99 13.76 -9.75
CA TRP A 256 -9.07 12.72 -10.20
C TRP A 256 -8.17 13.16 -11.34
N ARG A 257 -8.68 13.98 -12.28
CA ARG A 257 -7.88 14.53 -13.38
C ARG A 257 -6.73 15.39 -12.84
N SER A 258 -7.05 16.30 -11.92
CA SER A 258 -6.08 17.21 -11.32
C SER A 258 -5.08 16.47 -10.45
N PHE A 259 -5.51 15.43 -9.75
CA PHE A 259 -4.63 14.56 -8.97
C PHE A 259 -3.66 13.79 -9.86
N ASN A 260 -4.13 13.17 -10.95
CA ASN A 260 -3.26 12.52 -11.94
C ASN A 260 -2.24 13.50 -12.53
N LYS A 261 -2.66 14.72 -12.87
CA LYS A 261 -1.78 15.78 -13.35
C LYS A 261 -0.69 16.13 -12.32
N ALA A 262 -1.04 16.19 -11.04
CA ALA A 262 -0.08 16.48 -9.98
C ALA A 262 0.95 15.35 -9.83
N CYS A 263 0.51 14.08 -9.86
CA CYS A 263 1.43 12.93 -9.86
C CYS A 263 2.35 12.94 -11.09
N GLU A 264 1.81 13.26 -12.28
CA GLU A 264 2.60 13.36 -13.51
C GLU A 264 3.64 14.49 -13.45
N ALA A 265 3.27 15.65 -12.91
CA ALA A 265 4.20 16.78 -12.75
C ALA A 265 5.39 16.45 -11.81
N GLU A 266 5.17 15.58 -10.82
CA GLU A 266 6.23 15.06 -9.94
C GLU A 266 7.08 14.00 -10.64
N PHE A 267 6.47 13.15 -11.47
CA PHE A 267 7.16 12.11 -12.22
C PHE A 267 8.08 12.64 -13.32
N LEU A 268 7.64 13.65 -14.10
CA LEU A 268 8.33 14.09 -15.32
C LEU A 268 9.81 14.51 -15.09
N PRO A 269 10.15 15.32 -14.07
CA PRO A 269 11.55 15.68 -13.81
C PRO A 269 12.42 14.46 -13.50
N ILE A 270 11.89 13.52 -12.70
CA ILE A 270 12.60 12.29 -12.29
C ILE A 270 12.85 11.40 -13.51
N SER A 271 11.82 11.23 -14.35
CA SER A 271 11.91 10.47 -15.60
C SER A 271 12.96 11.08 -16.54
N ASN A 272 12.89 12.39 -16.78
CA ASN A 272 13.82 13.07 -17.69
C ASN A 272 15.26 13.00 -17.18
N ALA A 273 15.46 13.17 -15.87
CA ALA A 273 16.77 12.99 -15.25
C ALA A 273 17.26 11.55 -15.46
N THR A 274 16.44 10.54 -15.18
CA THR A 274 16.79 9.12 -15.33
C THR A 274 17.24 8.76 -16.75
N PHE A 275 16.53 9.25 -17.78
CA PHE A 275 16.89 9.01 -19.19
C PHE A 275 18.10 9.81 -19.66
N ALA A 276 18.41 10.93 -19.01
CA ALA A 276 19.56 11.79 -19.35
C ALA A 276 20.86 11.40 -18.62
N ILE A 277 20.85 10.37 -17.76
CA ILE A 277 22.08 9.90 -17.07
C ILE A 277 23.02 9.29 -18.11
N TYR A 278 24.08 10.03 -18.45
CA TYR A 278 25.27 9.47 -19.07
C TYR A 278 26.05 8.68 -18.02
N ILE A 279 26.53 7.49 -18.40
CA ILE A 279 27.22 6.54 -17.52
C ILE A 279 28.49 7.15 -16.90
N ASP A 280 29.11 8.12 -17.57
CA ASP A 280 30.42 8.68 -17.23
C ASP A 280 30.38 9.94 -16.34
N GLU A 281 29.20 10.50 -16.03
CA GLU A 281 29.09 11.70 -15.18
C GLU A 281 28.82 11.36 -13.69
N PRO A 282 29.23 12.23 -12.74
CA PRO A 282 28.86 12.08 -11.33
C PRO A 282 27.33 12.16 -11.20
N LEU A 283 26.68 11.05 -10.86
CA LEU A 283 25.23 10.99 -10.75
C LEU A 283 24.75 12.08 -9.78
N ARG A 284 23.90 12.98 -10.27
CA ARG A 284 23.03 13.82 -9.44
C ARG A 284 21.79 13.06 -8.93
N VAL A 285 21.66 11.78 -9.29
CA VAL A 285 20.47 10.95 -9.09
C VAL A 285 20.83 9.81 -8.13
N GLY A 286 20.17 9.72 -6.98
CA GLY A 286 20.47 8.74 -5.94
C GLY A 286 19.32 7.77 -5.64
N TYR A 287 19.47 7.02 -4.54
CA TYR A 287 18.44 6.13 -3.99
C TYR A 287 17.16 6.89 -3.56
N ASP A 288 17.27 8.20 -3.31
CA ASP A 288 16.15 9.10 -3.02
C ASP A 288 15.14 9.15 -4.18
N GLN A 289 15.63 9.18 -5.43
CA GLN A 289 14.79 9.20 -6.63
C GLN A 289 14.07 7.86 -6.82
N LEU A 290 14.71 6.74 -6.44
CA LEU A 290 14.07 5.43 -6.46
C LEU A 290 12.94 5.35 -5.41
N SER A 291 13.14 5.92 -4.23
CA SER A 291 12.09 6.01 -3.20
C SER A 291 10.93 6.89 -3.66
N ALA A 292 11.21 8.01 -4.35
CA ALA A 292 10.18 8.88 -4.92
C ALA A 292 9.36 8.17 -6.01
N LEU A 293 10.02 7.43 -6.91
CA LEU A 293 9.35 6.62 -7.92
C LEU A 293 8.49 5.51 -7.30
N SER A 294 8.97 4.83 -6.25
CA SER A 294 8.19 3.82 -5.53
C SER A 294 6.94 4.42 -4.86
N SER A 295 7.06 5.62 -4.27
CA SER A 295 5.92 6.37 -3.72
C SER A 295 4.90 6.74 -4.81
N LEU A 296 5.37 7.22 -5.97
CA LEU A 296 4.51 7.51 -7.12
C LEU A 296 3.81 6.25 -7.65
N GLU A 297 4.51 5.12 -7.73
CA GLU A 297 3.95 3.83 -8.13
C GLU A 297 2.82 3.41 -7.18
N ALA A 298 3.04 3.50 -5.86
CA ALA A 298 2.04 3.20 -4.85
C ALA A 298 0.81 4.11 -4.98
N ARG A 299 1.01 5.40 -5.27
CA ARG A 299 -0.08 6.36 -5.52
C ARG A 299 -0.88 6.01 -6.78
N PHE A 300 -0.23 5.62 -7.88
CA PHE A 300 -0.95 5.20 -9.09
C PHE A 300 -1.71 3.88 -8.88
N LEU A 301 -1.14 2.92 -8.15
CA LEU A 301 -1.85 1.71 -7.74
C LEU A 301 -3.12 2.07 -6.95
N LYS A 302 -3.01 2.98 -5.98
CA LYS A 302 -4.16 3.49 -5.22
C LYS A 302 -5.21 4.15 -6.11
N ILE A 303 -4.81 5.02 -7.04
CA ILE A 303 -5.72 5.65 -8.01
C ILE A 303 -6.47 4.56 -8.79
N THR A 304 -5.77 3.57 -9.34
CA THR A 304 -6.39 2.52 -10.15
C THR A 304 -7.43 1.73 -9.36
N SER A 305 -7.15 1.40 -8.10
CA SER A 305 -8.09 0.67 -7.23
C SER A 305 -9.32 1.52 -6.87
N LEU A 306 -9.13 2.77 -6.44
CA LEU A 306 -10.23 3.63 -6.00
C LEU A 306 -11.15 4.05 -7.16
N VAL A 307 -10.58 4.35 -8.32
CA VAL A 307 -11.37 4.68 -9.52
C VAL A 307 -12.12 3.46 -10.06
N SER A 308 -11.55 2.26 -9.94
CA SER A 308 -12.24 1.01 -10.30
C SER A 308 -13.42 0.74 -9.39
N SER A 309 -13.25 0.85 -8.07
CA SER A 309 -14.35 0.74 -7.10
C SER A 309 -15.46 1.78 -7.37
N THR A 310 -15.10 3.01 -7.72
CA THR A 310 -16.09 4.03 -8.10
C THR A 310 -16.81 3.69 -9.41
N THR A 311 -16.11 3.03 -10.36
CA THR A 311 -16.71 2.56 -11.62
C THR A 311 -17.74 1.45 -11.37
N GLU A 312 -17.42 0.51 -10.49
CA GLU A 312 -18.34 -0.54 -10.03
C GLU A 312 -19.58 0.06 -9.37
N LEU A 313 -19.40 0.99 -8.42
CA LEU A 313 -20.49 1.73 -7.80
C LEU A 313 -21.40 2.41 -8.83
N ILE A 314 -20.83 3.04 -9.87
CA ILE A 314 -21.62 3.69 -10.92
C ILE A 314 -22.44 2.66 -11.72
N ASN A 315 -21.90 1.48 -12.00
CA ASN A 315 -22.65 0.42 -12.66
C ASN A 315 -23.81 -0.05 -11.77
N GLU A 316 -23.56 -0.31 -10.49
CA GLU A 316 -24.57 -0.72 -9.52
C GLU A 316 -25.70 0.32 -9.37
N LEU A 317 -25.37 1.62 -9.36
CA LEU A 317 -26.37 2.69 -9.33
C LEU A 317 -27.23 2.74 -10.60
N VAL A 318 -26.64 2.44 -11.77
CA VAL A 318 -27.38 2.35 -13.04
C VAL A 318 -28.29 1.12 -13.03
N ASP A 319 -27.80 -0.03 -12.59
CA ASP A 319 -28.57 -1.28 -12.51
C ASP A 319 -29.69 -1.18 -11.48
N PHE A 320 -29.45 -0.49 -10.37
CA PHE A 320 -30.47 -0.13 -9.40
C PHE A 320 -31.60 0.70 -10.03
N LEU A 321 -31.28 1.74 -10.79
CA LEU A 321 -32.29 2.56 -11.48
C LEU A 321 -33.07 1.78 -12.54
N HIS A 322 -32.47 0.77 -13.15
CA HIS A 322 -33.17 -0.12 -14.08
C HIS A 322 -34.09 -1.10 -13.35
N THR A 323 -33.66 -1.60 -12.20
CA THR A 323 -34.40 -2.58 -11.38
C THR A 323 -35.57 -1.94 -10.64
N PHE A 324 -35.41 -0.70 -10.18
CA PHE A 324 -36.40 0.05 -9.41
C PHE A 324 -36.81 1.35 -10.13
N PRO A 325 -37.54 1.27 -11.26
CA PRO A 325 -37.94 2.44 -12.04
C PRO A 325 -38.82 3.41 -11.24
N ASP A 326 -39.62 2.90 -10.28
CA ASP A 326 -40.52 3.71 -9.45
C ASP A 326 -39.80 4.62 -8.45
N VAL A 327 -38.48 4.46 -8.27
CA VAL A 327 -37.67 5.36 -7.44
C VAL A 327 -37.66 6.78 -8.02
N VAL A 328 -37.70 6.89 -9.36
CA VAL A 328 -37.76 8.17 -10.06
C VAL A 328 -39.03 8.20 -10.91
N ASN A 329 -40.07 8.88 -10.41
CA ASN A 329 -41.39 8.91 -11.04
C ASN A 329 -41.42 9.51 -12.46
N ASP A 330 -40.38 10.23 -12.88
CA ASP A 330 -40.26 10.85 -14.21
C ASP A 330 -39.22 10.12 -15.08
N GLN A 331 -39.70 9.41 -16.10
CA GLN A 331 -38.86 8.66 -17.05
C GLN A 331 -37.81 9.54 -17.76
N ARG A 332 -38.14 10.79 -18.11
CA ARG A 332 -37.17 11.68 -18.77
C ARG A 332 -36.03 12.03 -17.83
N ARG A 333 -36.35 12.25 -16.55
CA ARG A 333 -35.36 12.53 -15.51
C ARG A 333 -34.53 11.29 -15.20
N GLN A 334 -35.16 10.12 -15.07
CA GLN A 334 -34.44 8.85 -14.89
C GLN A 334 -33.45 8.64 -16.04
N HIS A 335 -33.86 8.85 -17.29
CA HIS A 335 -32.97 8.76 -18.45
C HIS A 335 -31.82 9.77 -18.39
N SER A 336 -32.08 11.01 -17.96
CA SER A 336 -31.06 12.04 -17.75
C SER A 336 -30.02 11.62 -16.70
N ILE A 337 -30.48 11.10 -15.54
CA ILE A 337 -29.60 10.61 -14.46
C ILE A 337 -28.76 9.44 -14.97
N VAL A 338 -29.38 8.44 -15.62
CA VAL A 338 -28.66 7.29 -16.19
C VAL A 338 -27.61 7.74 -17.20
N ASN A 339 -27.91 8.72 -18.06
CA ASN A 339 -26.94 9.27 -19.01
C ASN A 339 -25.80 10.01 -18.31
N SER A 340 -26.10 10.75 -17.23
CA SER A 340 -25.08 11.42 -16.41
C SER A 340 -24.16 10.41 -15.72
N LEU A 341 -24.71 9.36 -15.10
CA LEU A 341 -23.94 8.26 -14.52
C LEU A 341 -23.07 7.55 -15.59
N LYS A 342 -23.60 7.31 -16.80
CA LYS A 342 -22.81 6.77 -17.92
C LYS A 342 -21.70 7.72 -18.37
N ASN A 343 -21.88 9.04 -18.29
CA ASN A 343 -20.82 10.02 -18.52
C ASN A 343 -19.74 9.92 -17.44
N HIS A 344 -20.14 9.85 -16.17
CA HIS A 344 -19.22 9.66 -15.04
C HIS A 344 -18.40 8.39 -15.18
N ARG A 345 -19.01 7.28 -15.63
CA ARG A 345 -18.31 6.03 -15.95
C ARG A 345 -17.24 6.21 -17.02
N ARG A 346 -17.56 6.94 -18.10
CA ARG A 346 -16.61 7.25 -19.17
C ARG A 346 -15.44 8.11 -18.67
N SER A 347 -15.71 9.08 -17.80
CA SER A 347 -14.67 9.86 -17.14
C SER A 347 -13.76 8.99 -16.27
N CYS A 348 -14.33 8.08 -15.46
CA CYS A 348 -13.55 7.13 -14.66
C CYS A 348 -12.65 6.25 -15.53
N ALA A 349 -13.15 5.74 -16.65
CA ALA A 349 -12.35 4.97 -17.60
C ALA A 349 -11.15 5.76 -18.14
N SER A 350 -11.34 7.05 -18.46
CA SER A 350 -10.25 7.92 -18.90
C SER A 350 -9.21 8.17 -17.79
N TYR A 351 -9.66 8.37 -16.54
CA TYR A 351 -8.76 8.55 -15.39
C TYR A 351 -7.97 7.28 -15.09
N LEU A 352 -8.61 6.12 -15.18
CA LEU A 352 -7.98 4.81 -15.00
C LEU A 352 -6.92 4.57 -16.07
N GLN A 353 -7.26 4.80 -17.35
CA GLN A 353 -6.30 4.64 -18.46
C GLN A 353 -5.07 5.53 -18.28
N SER A 354 -5.27 6.79 -17.89
CA SER A 354 -4.17 7.73 -17.61
C SER A 354 -3.30 7.27 -16.44
N ALA A 355 -3.91 6.81 -15.35
CA ALA A 355 -3.17 6.30 -14.19
C ALA A 355 -2.39 5.02 -14.50
N THR A 356 -2.98 4.09 -15.26
CA THR A 356 -2.31 2.85 -15.68
C THR A 356 -1.10 3.15 -16.58
N PHE A 357 -1.26 4.03 -17.57
CA PHE A 357 -0.17 4.46 -18.43
C PHE A 357 0.99 5.09 -17.63
N LEU A 358 0.67 5.99 -16.68
CA LEU A 358 1.70 6.62 -15.85
C LEU A 358 2.36 5.62 -14.91
N LYS A 359 1.60 4.67 -14.35
CA LYS A 359 2.14 3.57 -13.54
C LYS A 359 3.18 2.76 -14.33
N GLU A 360 2.84 2.32 -15.55
CA GLU A 360 3.75 1.55 -16.40
C GLU A 360 5.04 2.34 -16.68
N ARG A 361 4.93 3.65 -16.93
CA ARG A 361 6.10 4.53 -17.13
C ARG A 361 6.95 4.68 -15.87
N VAL A 362 6.34 4.82 -14.70
CA VAL A 362 7.06 4.89 -13.42
C VAL A 362 7.79 3.58 -13.14
N GLN A 363 7.16 2.43 -13.41
CA GLN A 363 7.78 1.11 -13.26
C GLN A 363 8.98 0.95 -14.19
N ALA A 364 8.84 1.33 -15.47
CA ALA A 364 9.94 1.30 -16.42
C ALA A 364 11.11 2.20 -16.01
N ALA A 365 10.81 3.43 -15.55
CA ALA A 365 11.83 4.36 -15.05
C ALA A 365 12.53 3.83 -13.79
N SER A 366 11.78 3.21 -12.86
CA SER A 366 12.32 2.61 -11.64
C SER A 366 13.27 1.46 -11.96
N GLN A 367 12.87 0.58 -12.88
CA GLN A 367 13.70 -0.55 -13.31
C GLN A 367 14.98 -0.07 -14.00
N LEU A 368 14.87 0.93 -14.88
CA LEU A 368 16.02 1.51 -15.56
C LEU A 368 16.99 2.13 -14.53
N LEU A 369 16.49 2.93 -13.60
CA LEU A 369 17.30 3.54 -12.55
C LEU A 369 18.00 2.49 -11.68
N ALA A 370 17.27 1.47 -11.24
CA ALA A 370 17.83 0.37 -10.45
C ALA A 370 18.94 -0.39 -11.20
N ASN A 371 18.73 -0.67 -12.50
CA ASN A 371 19.73 -1.32 -13.34
C ASN A 371 20.97 -0.44 -13.53
N THR A 372 20.80 0.86 -13.76
CA THR A 372 21.91 1.82 -13.90
C THR A 372 22.72 1.93 -12.61
N LEU A 373 22.06 2.00 -11.45
CA LEU A 373 22.72 2.00 -10.14
C LEU A 373 23.53 0.71 -9.95
N SER A 374 22.93 -0.46 -10.23
CA SER A 374 23.63 -1.74 -10.13
C SER A 374 24.82 -1.84 -11.09
N PHE A 375 24.71 -1.33 -12.32
CA PHE A 375 25.82 -1.35 -13.27
C PHE A 375 26.97 -0.46 -12.80
N ARG A 376 26.67 0.72 -12.24
CA ARG A 376 27.69 1.60 -11.67
C ARG A 376 28.40 0.95 -10.48
N ASP A 377 27.66 0.29 -9.59
CA ASP A 377 28.26 -0.43 -8.46
C ASP A 377 29.23 -1.52 -8.97
N GLN A 378 28.91 -2.19 -10.08
CA GLN A 378 29.82 -3.13 -10.75
C GLN A 378 31.05 -2.44 -11.35
N VAL A 379 30.89 -1.29 -12.00
CA VAL A 379 32.01 -0.51 -12.56
C VAL A 379 32.95 -0.04 -11.45
N ILE A 380 32.40 0.52 -10.36
CA ILE A 380 33.18 0.96 -9.19
C ILE A 380 33.93 -0.23 -8.57
N ALA A 381 33.26 -1.38 -8.41
CA ALA A 381 33.91 -2.59 -7.90
C ALA A 381 35.03 -3.07 -8.83
N ASN A 382 34.86 -2.96 -10.15
CA ASN A 382 35.88 -3.32 -11.13
C ASN A 382 37.07 -2.36 -11.10
N GLU A 383 36.84 -1.04 -10.99
CA GLU A 383 37.89 -0.04 -10.83
C GLU A 383 38.69 -0.27 -9.54
N GLN A 384 38.01 -0.54 -8.43
CA GLN A 384 38.67 -0.90 -7.17
C GLN A 384 39.51 -2.16 -7.30
N ASN A 385 39.01 -3.18 -8.00
CA ASN A 385 39.76 -4.39 -8.30
C ASN A 385 40.98 -4.10 -9.19
N GLY A 386 40.85 -3.23 -10.19
CA GLY A 386 41.95 -2.75 -11.03
C GLY A 386 43.04 -2.03 -10.23
N ASN A 387 42.66 -1.15 -9.32
CA ASN A 387 43.58 -0.47 -8.41
C ASN A 387 44.25 -1.45 -7.44
N MET A 388 43.51 -2.45 -6.95
CA MET A 388 44.08 -3.54 -6.15
C MET A 388 45.09 -4.38 -6.95
N LEU A 389 44.83 -4.62 -8.23
CA LEU A 389 45.80 -5.28 -9.12
C LEU A 389 47.08 -4.45 -9.30
N GLN A 390 46.98 -3.12 -9.39
CA GLN A 390 48.16 -2.24 -9.42
C GLN A 390 48.93 -2.28 -8.10
N LEU A 391 48.25 -2.28 -6.96
CA LEU A 391 48.86 -2.46 -5.64
C LEU A 391 49.51 -3.85 -5.49
N ASN A 392 48.91 -4.89 -6.05
CA ASN A 392 49.53 -6.21 -6.09
C ASN A 392 50.79 -6.23 -6.98
N LYS A 393 50.78 -5.54 -8.13
CA LYS A 393 51.98 -5.41 -8.97
C LYS A 393 53.11 -4.69 -8.24
N SER A 394 52.82 -3.64 -7.47
CA SER A 394 53.85 -2.95 -6.67
C SER A 394 54.37 -3.82 -5.52
N ALA A 395 53.50 -4.59 -4.85
CA ALA A 395 53.92 -5.56 -3.83
C ALA A 395 54.82 -6.66 -4.41
N VAL A 396 54.49 -7.18 -5.59
CA VAL A 396 55.33 -8.16 -6.32
C VAL A 396 56.69 -7.54 -6.69
N PHE A 397 56.72 -6.27 -7.13
CA PHE A 397 57.96 -5.57 -7.44
C PHE A 397 58.87 -5.41 -6.21
N ILE A 398 58.33 -4.99 -5.07
CA ILE A 398 59.08 -4.82 -3.81
C ILE A 398 59.63 -6.18 -3.32
N THR A 399 58.82 -7.23 -3.39
CA THR A 399 59.23 -8.58 -2.98
C THR A 399 60.37 -9.10 -3.86
N THR A 400 60.29 -8.84 -5.17
CA THR A 400 61.34 -9.20 -6.13
C THR A 400 62.65 -8.47 -5.82
N LEU A 401 62.60 -7.17 -5.52
CA LEU A 401 63.79 -6.39 -5.15
C LEU A 401 64.43 -6.92 -3.86
N THR A 402 63.62 -7.28 -2.87
CA THR A 402 64.07 -7.82 -1.59
C THR A 402 64.75 -9.19 -1.76
N LEU A 403 64.20 -10.07 -2.61
CA LEU A 403 64.78 -11.39 -2.91
C LEU A 403 66.16 -11.31 -3.56
N ILE A 404 66.42 -10.27 -4.34
CA ILE A 404 67.73 -10.02 -4.98
C ILE A 404 68.70 -9.38 -3.99
N TYR A 405 68.22 -8.42 -3.19
CA TYR A 405 69.07 -7.66 -2.28
C TYR A 405 69.48 -8.46 -1.03
N ALA A 406 68.57 -9.24 -0.44
CA ALA A 406 68.80 -9.94 0.82
C ALA A 406 70.01 -10.91 0.81
N PRO A 407 70.23 -11.74 -0.23
CA PRO A 407 71.43 -12.58 -0.32
C PRO A 407 72.72 -11.76 -0.36
N ALA A 408 72.74 -10.69 -1.16
CA ALA A 408 73.91 -9.81 -1.28
C ALA A 408 74.23 -9.11 0.04
N SER A 409 73.21 -8.59 0.74
CA SER A 409 73.40 -7.97 2.06
C SER A 409 73.84 -8.96 3.13
N PHE A 410 73.36 -10.20 3.10
CA PHE A 410 73.80 -11.24 4.02
C PHE A 410 75.28 -11.57 3.81
N VAL A 411 75.71 -11.80 2.57
CA VAL A 411 77.11 -12.08 2.22
C VAL A 411 77.98 -10.87 2.53
N ALA A 412 77.53 -9.65 2.25
CA ALA A 412 78.23 -8.40 2.58
C ALA A 412 78.40 -8.23 4.09
N THR A 413 77.41 -8.61 4.91
CA THR A 413 77.51 -8.53 6.36
C THR A 413 78.44 -9.60 6.92
N PHE A 414 78.32 -10.84 6.43
CA PHE A 414 79.13 -11.97 6.88
C PHE A 414 80.63 -11.77 6.57
N PHE A 415 80.93 -11.21 5.40
CA PHE A 415 82.29 -11.02 4.93
C PHE A 415 82.83 -9.59 5.04
N GLY A 416 81.98 -8.61 5.35
CA GLY A 416 82.33 -7.18 5.34
C GLY A 416 83.45 -6.79 6.29
N MET A 417 83.65 -7.56 7.36
CA MET A 417 84.76 -7.34 8.31
C MET A 417 86.07 -8.06 7.92
N ASN A 418 86.02 -9.04 7.01
CA ASN A 418 87.16 -9.92 6.72
C ASN A 418 87.93 -9.55 5.44
N PHE A 419 87.33 -8.81 4.51
CA PHE A 419 87.97 -8.47 3.23
C PHE A 419 88.57 -7.06 3.16
N PHE A 420 88.18 -6.17 4.06
CA PHE A 420 88.67 -4.79 4.15
C PHE A 420 89.53 -4.64 5.41
N ALA A 421 90.85 -4.58 5.24
CA ALA A 421 91.78 -4.29 6.32
C ALA A 421 92.24 -2.82 6.21
N MET A 422 92.22 -2.10 7.33
CA MET A 422 92.76 -0.75 7.42
C MET A 422 94.25 -0.84 7.76
N ASP A 423 95.10 -0.43 6.82
CA ASP A 423 96.54 -0.41 7.02
C ASP A 423 96.89 0.78 7.94
N GLN A 424 97.13 0.51 9.22
CA GLN A 424 97.37 1.51 10.28
C GLN A 424 98.51 2.52 9.99
N PRO A 425 99.60 2.20 9.27
CA PRO A 425 100.65 3.19 8.98
C PRO A 425 100.31 4.15 7.82
N ASN A 426 99.39 3.80 6.91
CA ASN A 426 99.14 4.60 5.69
C ASN A 426 97.71 5.13 5.55
N SER A 427 96.81 4.81 6.48
CA SER A 427 95.39 5.23 6.45
C SER A 427 94.67 4.90 5.13
N ARG A 428 95.06 3.80 4.47
CA ARG A 428 94.43 3.33 3.22
C ARG A 428 93.69 2.03 3.49
N ILE A 429 92.48 1.94 2.95
CA ILE A 429 91.68 0.72 2.96
C ILE A 429 92.23 -0.17 1.84
N VAL A 430 92.86 -1.29 2.21
CA VAL A 430 93.40 -2.25 1.24
C VAL A 430 92.39 -3.36 1.03
N CYS A 431 91.96 -3.53 -0.22
CA CYS A 431 91.08 -4.61 -0.62
C CYS A 431 91.88 -5.91 -0.77
N THR A 432 91.46 -6.97 -0.09
CA THR A 432 92.12 -8.28 -0.16
C THR A 432 91.89 -8.93 -1.53
N VAL A 433 92.92 -9.57 -2.12
CA VAL A 433 92.86 -10.27 -3.42
C VAL A 433 91.79 -11.38 -3.46
N MET A 434 91.31 -11.84 -2.31
CA MET A 434 90.25 -12.85 -2.14
C MET A 434 88.81 -12.32 -2.33
N ILE A 435 88.63 -11.06 -2.73
CA ILE A 435 87.30 -10.47 -2.96
C ILE A 435 86.46 -11.21 -4.00
N TRP A 436 87.08 -12.00 -4.88
CA TRP A 436 86.35 -12.85 -5.83
C TRP A 436 85.41 -13.86 -5.13
N ILE A 437 85.73 -14.30 -3.91
CA ILE A 437 84.89 -15.22 -3.10
C ILE A 437 83.57 -14.55 -2.75
N TYR A 438 83.57 -13.25 -2.44
CA TYR A 438 82.35 -12.49 -2.19
C TYR A 438 81.42 -12.49 -3.41
N ILE A 439 81.97 -12.29 -4.62
CA ILE A 439 81.20 -12.27 -5.87
C ILE A 439 80.58 -13.66 -6.13
N VAL A 440 81.38 -14.73 -6.00
CA VAL A 440 80.92 -16.10 -6.23
C VAL A 440 79.88 -16.53 -5.19
N ALA A 441 80.09 -16.22 -3.91
CA ALA A 441 79.15 -16.54 -2.84
C ALA A 441 77.83 -15.80 -3.01
N THR A 442 77.88 -14.51 -3.34
CA THR A 442 76.67 -13.70 -3.61
C THR A 442 75.88 -14.27 -4.80
N PHE A 443 76.56 -14.55 -5.91
CA PHE A 443 75.89 -15.08 -7.10
C PHE A 443 75.26 -16.47 -6.86
N THR A 444 75.98 -17.34 -6.15
CA THR A 444 75.47 -18.67 -5.80
C THR A 444 74.24 -18.57 -4.89
N LEU A 445 74.29 -17.72 -3.87
CA LEU A 445 73.18 -17.53 -2.93
C LEU A 445 71.95 -16.93 -3.63
N THR A 446 72.14 -15.97 -4.54
CA THR A 446 71.05 -15.40 -5.34
C THR A 446 70.41 -16.42 -6.28
N ILE A 447 71.19 -17.32 -6.91
CA ILE A 447 70.62 -18.41 -7.71
C ILE A 447 69.78 -19.34 -6.83
N VAL A 448 70.28 -19.71 -5.66
CA VAL A 448 69.55 -20.57 -4.72
C VAL A 448 68.25 -19.91 -4.26
N THR A 449 68.27 -18.62 -3.90
CA THR A 449 67.05 -17.92 -3.47
C THR A 449 66.04 -17.76 -4.60
N VAL A 450 66.47 -17.50 -5.84
CA VAL A 450 65.58 -17.43 -7.01
C VAL A 450 64.99 -18.80 -7.33
N ILE A 451 65.78 -19.88 -7.33
CA ILE A 451 65.28 -21.24 -7.55
C ILE A 451 64.28 -21.63 -6.47
N PHE A 452 64.58 -21.34 -5.20
CA PHE A 452 63.68 -21.60 -4.08
C PHE A 452 62.37 -20.80 -4.20
N TYR A 453 62.43 -19.54 -4.62
CA TYR A 453 61.26 -18.72 -4.89
C TYR A 453 60.40 -19.27 -6.05
N TYR A 454 61.01 -19.64 -7.18
CA TYR A 454 60.29 -20.27 -8.28
C TYR A 454 59.68 -21.62 -7.90
N TRP A 455 60.38 -22.39 -7.05
CA TRP A 455 59.87 -23.64 -6.50
C TRP A 455 58.66 -23.41 -5.60
N LEU A 456 58.70 -22.39 -4.73
CA LEU A 456 57.56 -21.95 -3.90
C LEU A 456 56.37 -21.53 -4.77
N LEU A 457 56.57 -20.61 -5.72
CA LEU A 457 55.50 -20.15 -6.62
C LEU A 457 54.82 -21.29 -7.39
N ARG A 458 55.61 -22.30 -7.81
CA ARG A 458 55.10 -23.46 -8.54
C ARG A 458 54.35 -24.45 -7.64
N HIS A 459 54.65 -24.47 -6.35
CA HIS A 459 54.02 -25.33 -5.34
C HIS A 459 52.99 -24.61 -4.44
N ASP A 460 52.77 -23.30 -4.63
CA ASP A 460 51.88 -22.46 -3.80
C ASP A 460 50.43 -22.98 -3.73
N GLY A 461 49.94 -23.65 -4.77
CA GLY A 461 48.62 -24.31 -4.74
C GLY A 461 48.50 -25.45 -3.72
N VAL A 462 49.60 -26.07 -3.32
CA VAL A 462 49.65 -27.22 -2.39
C VAL A 462 49.98 -26.79 -0.97
N LEU A 463 50.74 -25.71 -0.80
CA LEU A 463 51.23 -25.24 0.51
C LEU A 463 50.18 -24.36 1.23
N PHE A 464 49.49 -23.47 0.53
CA PHE A 464 48.41 -22.66 1.10
C PHE A 464 47.14 -23.46 1.42
N GLY A 465 46.86 -24.54 0.67
CA GLY A 465 45.75 -25.45 0.97
C GLY A 465 45.88 -26.19 2.31
N ARG A 466 47.10 -26.25 2.88
CA ARG A 466 47.36 -26.83 4.21
C ARG A 466 47.47 -25.81 5.34
N LEU A 467 47.64 -24.52 5.05
CA LEU A 467 47.80 -23.45 6.04
C LEU A 467 46.59 -22.51 6.14
N ALA A 468 45.66 -22.54 5.19
CA ALA A 468 44.42 -21.79 5.30
C ALA A 468 43.52 -22.40 6.41
N PRO A 469 43.09 -21.61 7.42
CA PRO A 469 42.08 -22.08 8.36
C PRO A 469 40.80 -22.35 7.56
N LYS A 470 40.29 -23.59 7.65
CA LYS A 470 39.01 -23.97 7.07
C LYS A 470 37.90 -23.16 7.74
N VAL A 471 37.53 -22.03 7.15
CA VAL A 471 36.26 -21.37 7.49
C VAL A 471 35.15 -22.24 6.89
N PRO A 472 34.18 -22.73 7.69
CA PRO A 472 33.10 -23.53 7.17
C PRO A 472 32.19 -22.63 6.32
N VAL A 473 32.29 -22.76 4.99
CA VAL A 473 31.36 -22.15 4.05
C VAL A 473 30.02 -22.87 4.20
N LYS A 474 29.12 -22.27 4.97
CA LYS A 474 27.73 -22.71 5.04
C LYS A 474 27.04 -22.30 3.74
N ASP A 475 27.00 -23.26 2.81
CA ASP A 475 25.91 -23.49 1.86
C ASP A 475 25.61 -22.38 0.82
N TRP A 476 26.61 -22.00 0.02
CA TRP A 476 26.41 -21.07 -1.10
C TRP A 476 25.83 -21.76 -2.36
N THR A 477 26.03 -23.07 -2.49
CA THR A 477 25.52 -23.88 -3.61
C THR A 477 23.99 -24.07 -3.54
N GLY A 478 23.39 -24.01 -2.35
CA GLY A 478 21.93 -24.00 -2.17
C GLY A 478 21.27 -22.69 -2.63
N PHE A 479 21.97 -21.55 -2.51
CA PHE A 479 21.46 -20.24 -2.90
C PHE A 479 21.46 -20.06 -4.42
N VAL A 480 22.52 -20.50 -5.11
CA VAL A 480 22.63 -20.41 -6.58
C VAL A 480 21.63 -21.36 -7.28
N ARG A 481 21.31 -22.51 -6.69
CA ARG A 481 20.23 -23.39 -7.18
C ARG A 481 18.82 -22.81 -6.99
N ARG A 482 18.60 -21.93 -6.01
CA ARG A 482 17.31 -21.24 -5.83
C ARG A 482 17.08 -20.15 -6.86
N LEU A 483 18.13 -19.43 -7.27
CA LEU A 483 18.05 -18.37 -8.27
C LEU A 483 17.87 -18.92 -9.70
N THR A 484 18.55 -20.00 -10.05
CA THR A 484 18.42 -20.63 -11.38
C THR A 484 17.10 -21.38 -11.58
N LYS A 485 16.40 -21.78 -10.50
CA LYS A 485 15.08 -22.43 -10.59
C LYS A 485 13.91 -21.45 -10.80
N LEU A 486 14.07 -20.18 -10.39
CA LEU A 486 13.05 -19.15 -10.62
C LEU A 486 13.00 -18.70 -12.09
N ASP A 487 14.15 -18.66 -12.76
CA ASP A 487 14.26 -18.28 -14.17
C ASP A 487 13.57 -19.30 -15.11
N ASN A 488 13.73 -20.61 -14.83
CA ASN A 488 13.10 -21.66 -15.63
C ASN A 488 11.58 -21.81 -15.39
N SER A 489 11.05 -21.32 -14.26
CA SER A 489 9.60 -21.34 -13.99
C SER A 489 8.84 -20.18 -14.64
N ALA A 490 9.53 -19.13 -15.08
CA ALA A 490 8.93 -18.03 -15.84
C ALA A 490 8.79 -18.33 -17.34
N GLN A 491 9.48 -19.36 -17.85
CA GLN A 491 9.48 -19.71 -19.27
C GLN A 491 8.52 -20.86 -19.65
N THR A 492 7.74 -21.39 -18.70
CA THR A 492 6.75 -22.48 -18.94
C THR A 492 5.32 -22.15 -18.48
N LYS A 493 4.93 -20.88 -18.56
CA LYS A 493 3.52 -20.45 -18.65
C LYS A 493 3.40 -19.25 -19.58
N ALA A 494 3.64 -19.50 -20.86
CA ALA A 494 3.02 -18.78 -21.97
C ALA A 494 2.12 -19.79 -22.70
#